data_AF-A0A935RQX6-F1
#
_entry.id   AF-A0A935RQX6-F1
#
_cell.length_a   1.000
_cell.length_b   1.000
_cell.length_c   1.000
_cell.angle_alpha   90.00
_cell.angle_beta   90.00
_cell.angle_gamma   90.00
#
_symmetry.space_group_name_H-M   'P 1'
#
loop_
_entity.id
_entity.type
_entity.pdbx_description
1 polymer ?
#
loop_
_entity_poly.entity_id
_entity_poly.type
_entity_poly.pdbx_seq_one_letter_code
_entity_poly.pdbx_strand_id
1 'polypeptide(L)'
;MGIKAGFSVHQIHPNTIRQIFFLALLIFIGFIILNELYFMVGAFLGAVTLYVILMYPMKYLVIIWRWKAWAAAISLMILSLIIMVIPLVYMTTVAIDKIVPVIENPEIINDVFNKVHQYLETNFQIDILKTENVQKISNQVIPFAQKTVGGTFSALGNIFLMYLVLYFLLVETRLVEKWLRQNVPFKTANVKKIITDIRGLVYSNALGIPIVAFIQGIVGLVGYWILV
;
A
#
# COMPACT_ATOMS: atom_id res chain seq x y z
N MET A 1 46.45 6.48 63.16
CA MET A 1 46.92 7.26 62.00
C MET A 1 46.38 6.59 60.74
N GLY A 2 45.36 7.21 60.13
CA GLY A 2 44.73 6.95 58.81
C GLY A 2 44.65 5.55 58.18
N ILE A 3 43.48 4.90 58.26
CA ILE A 3 43.07 3.86 57.32
C ILE A 3 42.52 4.55 56.06
N LYS A 4 43.24 4.51 54.93
CA LYS A 4 42.72 4.93 53.62
C LYS A 4 42.11 3.72 52.92
N ALA A 5 40.77 3.66 52.88
CA ALA A 5 40.05 2.77 51.99
C ALA A 5 40.30 3.19 50.54
N GLY A 6 41.08 2.40 49.80
CA GLY A 6 41.26 2.57 48.37
C GLY A 6 40.01 2.10 47.63
N PHE A 7 39.09 3.02 47.32
CA PHE A 7 38.05 2.75 46.33
C PHE A 7 38.69 2.67 44.95
N SER A 8 38.93 1.45 44.45
CA SER A 8 39.31 1.21 43.06
C SER A 8 38.11 1.49 42.16
N VAL A 9 37.92 2.75 41.78
CA VAL A 9 36.96 3.16 40.76
C VAL A 9 37.38 2.51 39.45
N HIS A 10 36.58 1.57 38.94
CA HIS A 10 36.75 0.98 37.61
C HIS A 10 36.64 2.11 36.56
N GLN A 11 37.77 2.67 36.14
CA GLN A 11 37.82 3.70 35.11
C GLN A 11 37.65 3.03 33.75
N ILE A 12 36.48 3.20 33.14
CA ILE A 12 36.20 2.71 31.79
C ILE A 12 37.14 3.43 30.82
N HIS A 13 37.89 2.67 30.01
CA HIS A 13 38.83 3.23 29.06
C HIS A 13 38.10 4.21 28.11
N PRO A 14 38.61 5.44 27.90
CA PRO A 14 37.91 6.48 27.12
C PRO A 14 37.52 6.08 25.69
N ASN A 15 38.24 5.11 25.10
CA ASN A 15 37.89 4.57 23.78
C ASN A 15 36.66 3.68 23.80
N THR A 16 36.41 2.94 24.89
CA THR A 16 35.20 2.12 25.05
C THR A 16 33.96 3.01 25.21
N ILE A 17 34.09 4.12 25.93
CA ILE A 17 33.03 5.14 26.05
C ILE A 17 32.71 5.74 24.68
N ARG A 18 33.74 6.12 23.91
CA ARG A 18 33.56 6.62 22.53
C ARG A 18 32.92 5.58 21.61
N GLN A 19 33.35 4.32 21.66
CA GLN A 19 32.77 3.25 20.84
C GLN A 19 31.29 2.99 21.17
N ILE A 20 30.94 2.92 22.45
CA ILE A 20 29.55 2.75 22.88
C ILE A 20 28.71 3.95 22.46
N PHE A 21 29.25 5.17 22.58
CA PHE A 21 28.58 6.39 22.11
C PHE A 21 28.33 6.37 20.60
N PHE A 22 29.35 6.02 19.79
CA PHE A 22 29.19 5.89 18.34
C PHE A 22 28.21 4.78 17.95
N LEU A 23 28.22 3.64 18.65
CA LEU A 23 27.28 2.56 18.41
C LEU A 23 25.85 2.98 18.76
N ALA A 24 25.66 3.64 19.91
CA ALA A 24 24.37 4.20 20.31
C ALA A 24 23.86 5.24 19.30
N LEU A 25 24.75 6.11 18.81
CA LEU A 25 24.42 7.09 17.76
C LEU A 25 24.03 6.40 16.45
N LEU A 26 24.75 5.36 16.03
CA LEU A 26 24.44 4.61 14.82
C LEU A 26 23.09 3.90 14.95
N ILE A 27 22.80 3.27 16.09
CA ILE A 27 21.50 2.66 16.36
C ILE A 27 20.39 3.72 16.35
N PHE A 28 20.63 4.88 16.96
CA PHE A 28 19.66 5.98 16.99
C PHE A 28 19.37 6.54 15.60
N ILE A 29 20.42 6.82 14.80
CA ILE A 29 20.27 7.25 13.41
C ILE A 29 19.60 6.14 12.58
N GLY A 30 20.00 4.89 12.75
CA GLY A 30 19.39 3.75 12.07
C GLY A 30 17.90 3.61 12.39
N PHE A 31 17.51 3.83 13.65
CA PHE A 31 16.12 3.83 14.07
C PHE A 31 15.33 4.97 13.42
N ILE A 32 15.87 6.19 13.39
CA ILE A 32 15.25 7.33 12.70
C ILE A 32 15.07 7.02 11.21
N ILE A 33 16.12 6.51 10.56
CA ILE A 33 16.07 6.14 9.14
C ILE A 33 14.97 5.10 8.90
N LEU A 34 14.87 4.06 9.71
CA LEU A 34 13.82 3.03 9.56
C LEU A 34 12.41 3.61 9.76
N ASN A 35 12.24 4.51 10.73
CA ASN A 35 10.96 5.16 10.97
C ASN A 35 10.55 6.07 9.80
N GLU A 36 11.49 6.84 9.26
CA GLU A 36 11.24 7.71 8.10
C GLU A 36 11.06 6.88 6.80
N LEU A 37 11.76 5.77 6.61
CA LEU A 37 11.55 4.91 5.43
C LEU A 37 10.30 4.03 5.54
N TYR A 38 9.65 3.96 6.70
CA TYR A 38 8.48 3.10 6.91
C TYR A 38 7.35 3.40 5.92
N PHE A 39 7.13 4.68 5.57
CA PHE A 39 6.11 5.05 4.57
C PHE A 39 6.40 4.43 3.19
N MET A 40 7.68 4.19 2.86
CA MET A 40 8.10 3.68 1.56
C MET A 40 8.02 2.15 1.46
N VAL A 41 7.85 1.44 2.58
CA VAL A 41 7.72 -0.04 2.61
C VAL A 41 6.53 -0.48 1.75
N GLY A 42 5.41 0.25 1.80
CA GLY A 42 4.24 -0.02 0.96
C GLY A 42 4.56 0.09 -0.54
N ALA A 43 5.20 1.19 -0.96
CA ALA A 43 5.65 1.36 -2.34
C ALA A 43 6.63 0.27 -2.78
N PHE A 44 7.58 -0.09 -1.94
CA PHE A 44 8.56 -1.14 -2.24
C PHE A 44 7.88 -2.50 -2.44
N LEU A 45 6.98 -2.90 -1.54
CA LEU A 45 6.26 -4.17 -1.66
C LEU A 45 5.36 -4.20 -2.90
N GLY A 46 4.69 -3.09 -3.23
CA GLY A 46 3.93 -2.94 -4.48
C GLY A 46 4.80 -3.07 -5.73
N ALA A 47 6.02 -2.54 -5.68
CA ALA A 47 6.98 -2.67 -6.77
C ALA A 47 7.43 -4.13 -6.93
N VAL A 48 7.68 -4.83 -5.82
CA VAL A 48 8.07 -6.25 -5.83
C VAL A 48 6.93 -7.14 -6.36
N THR A 49 5.67 -6.89 -5.97
CA THR A 49 4.53 -7.66 -6.48
C THR A 49 4.35 -7.46 -7.99
N LEU A 50 4.38 -6.21 -8.48
CA LEU A 50 4.34 -5.94 -9.92
C LEU A 50 5.55 -6.52 -10.65
N TYR A 51 6.76 -6.43 -10.08
CA TYR A 51 7.96 -7.02 -10.65
C TYR A 51 7.80 -8.53 -10.85
N VAL A 52 7.29 -9.24 -9.84
CA VAL A 52 7.05 -10.68 -9.93
C VAL A 52 6.07 -11.03 -11.06
N ILE A 53 5.01 -10.23 -11.23
CA ILE A 53 3.99 -10.42 -12.28
C ILE A 53 4.55 -10.09 -13.66
N LEU A 54 5.33 -9.02 -13.78
CA LEU A 54 5.85 -8.49 -15.04
C LEU A 54 7.18 -9.12 -15.47
N MET A 55 7.84 -9.90 -14.61
CA MET A 55 9.12 -10.54 -14.94
C MET A 55 9.03 -11.45 -16.16
N TYR A 56 7.94 -12.22 -16.32
CA TYR A 56 7.75 -13.09 -17.48
C TYR A 56 7.55 -12.30 -18.78
N PRO A 57 6.62 -11.32 -18.85
CA PRO A 57 6.54 -10.39 -19.97
C PRO A 57 7.88 -9.70 -20.29
N MET A 58 8.62 -9.25 -19.26
CA MET A 58 9.91 -8.59 -19.42
C MET A 58 10.93 -9.50 -20.10
N LYS A 59 11.04 -10.76 -19.66
CA LYS A 59 11.91 -11.75 -20.30
C LYS A 59 11.48 -12.04 -21.74
N TYR A 60 10.18 -12.12 -21.99
CA TYR A 60 9.64 -12.35 -23.34
C TYR A 60 10.02 -11.18 -24.29
N LEU A 61 9.78 -9.93 -23.88
CA LEU A 61 10.09 -8.73 -24.67
C LEU A 61 11.60 -8.59 -24.93
N VAL A 62 12.44 -8.82 -23.92
CA VAL A 62 13.90 -8.65 -24.05
C VAL A 62 14.56 -9.80 -24.80
N ILE A 63 14.13 -11.05 -24.60
CA ILE A 63 14.81 -12.22 -25.18
C ILE A 63 14.28 -12.55 -26.57
N ILE A 64 12.95 -12.61 -26.74
CA ILE A 64 12.32 -13.07 -27.99
C ILE A 64 12.17 -11.90 -28.94
N TRP A 65 11.63 -10.77 -28.47
CA TRP A 65 11.43 -9.59 -29.30
C TRP A 65 12.68 -8.69 -29.38
N ARG A 66 13.74 -9.00 -28.63
CA ARG A 66 15.03 -8.29 -28.61
C ARG A 66 14.92 -6.79 -28.30
N TRP A 67 13.95 -6.40 -27.49
CA TRP A 67 13.83 -5.01 -27.04
C TRP A 67 15.00 -4.62 -26.12
N LYS A 68 15.40 -3.34 -26.17
CA LYS A 68 16.31 -2.77 -25.17
C LYS A 68 15.64 -2.84 -23.79
N ALA A 69 16.40 -3.19 -22.76
CA ALA A 69 15.85 -3.42 -21.41
C ALA A 69 15.06 -2.22 -20.86
N TRP A 70 15.56 -0.99 -21.06
CA TRP A 70 14.85 0.22 -20.64
C TRP A 70 13.52 0.41 -21.38
N ALA A 71 13.46 0.14 -22.68
CA ALA A 71 12.26 0.30 -23.49
C ALA A 71 11.20 -0.74 -23.13
N ALA A 72 11.62 -1.99 -22.90
CA ALA A 72 10.73 -3.06 -22.44
C ALA A 72 10.20 -2.78 -21.03
N ALA A 73 11.03 -2.25 -20.14
CA ALA A 73 10.59 -1.88 -18.79
C ALA A 73 9.56 -0.75 -18.82
N ILE A 74 9.83 0.34 -19.55
CA ILE A 74 8.91 1.48 -19.67
C ILE A 74 7.58 1.06 -20.30
N SER A 75 7.60 0.24 -21.36
CA SER A 75 6.35 -0.20 -22.00
C SER A 75 5.49 -1.04 -21.06
N LEU A 76 6.09 -1.96 -20.31
CA LEU A 76 5.38 -2.76 -19.31
C LEU A 76 4.88 -1.91 -18.14
N MET A 77 5.66 -0.92 -17.70
CA MET A 77 5.24 0.03 -16.67
C MET A 77 4.02 0.82 -17.13
N ILE A 78 4.05 1.42 -18.32
CA ILE A 78 2.91 2.17 -18.88
C ILE A 78 1.68 1.26 -19.01
N LEU A 79 1.85 0.06 -19.56
CA LEU A 79 0.76 -0.91 -19.70
C LEU A 79 0.13 -1.24 -18.34
N SER A 80 0.96 -1.55 -17.34
CA SER A 80 0.47 -1.86 -15.99
C SER A 80 -0.21 -0.66 -15.32
N LEU A 81 0.30 0.55 -15.56
CA LEU A 81 -0.25 1.79 -15.03
C LEU A 81 -1.61 2.06 -15.64
N ILE A 82 -1.78 1.89 -16.95
CA ILE A 82 -3.08 2.06 -17.62
C ILE A 82 -4.11 1.07 -17.05
N ILE A 83 -3.74 -0.22 -16.96
CA ILE A 83 -4.64 -1.26 -16.44
C ILE A 83 -5.08 -0.97 -15.00
N MET A 84 -4.18 -0.46 -14.16
CA MET A 84 -4.46 -0.17 -12.75
C MET A 84 -5.18 1.17 -12.53
N VAL A 85 -4.80 2.21 -13.27
CA VAL A 85 -5.28 3.59 -13.09
C VAL A 85 -6.69 3.75 -13.64
N ILE A 86 -7.07 3.09 -14.74
CA ILE A 86 -8.41 3.25 -15.33
C ILE A 86 -9.53 2.93 -14.31
N PRO A 87 -9.56 1.74 -13.67
CA PRO A 87 -10.58 1.44 -12.67
C PRO A 87 -10.50 2.38 -11.46
N LEU A 88 -9.28 2.73 -11.04
CA LEU A 88 -9.07 3.60 -9.88
C LEU A 88 -9.63 5.00 -10.13
N VAL A 89 -9.33 5.61 -11.29
CA VAL A 89 -9.84 6.94 -11.67
C VAL A 89 -11.35 6.89 -11.76
N TYR A 90 -11.93 5.88 -12.42
CA TYR A 90 -13.39 5.74 -12.51
C TYR A 90 -14.05 5.65 -11.13
N MET A 91 -13.52 4.83 -10.23
CA MET A 91 -14.05 4.75 -8.85
C MET A 91 -13.85 6.05 -8.08
N THR A 92 -12.71 6.72 -8.27
CA THR A 92 -12.40 7.98 -7.61
C THR A 92 -13.30 9.10 -8.09
N THR A 93 -13.59 9.21 -9.38
CA THR A 93 -14.52 10.22 -9.91
C THR A 93 -15.92 9.99 -9.37
N VAL A 94 -16.44 8.75 -9.42
CA VAL A 94 -17.76 8.43 -8.86
C VAL A 94 -17.84 8.73 -7.37
N ALA A 95 -16.76 8.46 -6.62
CA ALA A 95 -16.68 8.79 -5.21
C ALA A 95 -16.65 10.30 -4.97
N ILE A 96 -15.78 11.04 -5.67
CA ILE A 96 -15.65 12.50 -5.57
C ILE A 96 -16.97 13.19 -5.92
N ASP A 97 -17.63 12.78 -7.01
CA ASP A 97 -18.91 13.36 -7.45
C ASP A 97 -20.00 13.23 -6.39
N LYS A 98 -19.95 12.17 -5.57
CA LYS A 98 -20.90 11.97 -4.46
C LYS A 98 -20.45 12.62 -3.15
N ILE A 99 -19.15 12.80 -2.97
CA ILE A 99 -18.56 13.25 -1.70
C ILE A 99 -18.44 14.79 -1.66
N VAL A 100 -18.02 15.44 -2.75
CA VAL A 100 -17.79 16.90 -2.79
C VAL A 100 -19.04 17.70 -2.42
N PRO A 101 -20.25 17.40 -2.95
CA PRO A 101 -21.46 18.13 -2.57
C PRO A 101 -21.74 18.05 -1.06
N VAL A 102 -21.45 16.91 -0.43
CA VAL A 102 -21.66 16.67 1.01
C VAL A 102 -20.68 17.46 1.87
N ILE A 103 -19.46 17.70 1.37
CA ILE A 103 -18.47 18.57 2.05
C ILE A 103 -18.87 20.04 1.94
N GLU A 104 -19.33 20.48 0.78
CA GLU A 104 -19.65 21.89 0.50
C GLU A 104 -20.97 22.33 1.15
N ASN A 105 -21.96 21.43 1.20
CA ASN A 105 -23.28 21.70 1.77
C ASN A 105 -23.65 20.61 2.80
N PRO A 106 -23.30 20.80 4.08
CA PRO A 106 -23.64 19.86 5.15
C PRO A 106 -25.15 19.59 5.30
N GLU A 107 -26.00 20.49 4.80
CA GLU A 107 -27.47 20.30 4.77
C GLU A 107 -27.91 19.12 3.89
N ILE A 108 -27.10 18.70 2.91
CA ILE A 108 -27.39 17.49 2.11
C ILE A 108 -27.45 16.25 3.01
N ILE A 109 -26.70 16.23 4.11
CA ILE A 109 -26.76 15.14 5.09
C ILE A 109 -28.12 15.11 5.77
N ASN A 110 -28.70 16.27 6.10
CA ASN A 110 -30.03 16.36 6.68
C ASN A 110 -31.08 15.83 5.70
N ASP A 111 -30.96 16.17 4.42
CA ASP A 111 -31.89 15.76 3.37
C ASP A 111 -31.83 14.25 3.07
N VAL A 112 -30.62 13.68 3.01
CA VAL A 112 -30.41 12.22 2.90
C VAL A 112 -30.94 11.52 4.15
N PHE A 113 -30.70 12.08 5.34
CA PHE A 113 -31.19 11.51 6.59
C PHE A 113 -32.72 11.49 6.65
N ASN A 114 -33.36 12.57 6.22
CA ASN A 114 -34.82 12.66 6.14
C ASN A 114 -35.40 11.61 5.17
N LYS A 115 -34.76 11.39 4.01
CA LYS A 115 -35.19 10.34 3.05
C LYS A 115 -35.03 8.92 3.61
N VAL A 116 -33.90 8.64 4.27
CA VAL A 116 -33.65 7.35 4.91
C VAL A 116 -34.63 7.12 6.06
N HIS A 117 -34.89 8.15 6.86
CA HIS A 117 -35.89 8.10 7.92
C HIS A 117 -37.28 7.83 7.38
N GLN A 118 -37.75 8.58 6.38
CA GLN A 118 -39.07 8.34 5.76
C GLN A 118 -39.18 6.91 5.22
N TYR A 119 -38.12 6.36 4.60
CA TYR A 119 -38.11 4.99 4.11
C TYR A 119 -38.20 3.95 5.24
N LEU A 120 -37.46 4.15 6.34
CA LEU A 120 -37.45 3.24 7.49
C LEU A 120 -38.72 3.33 8.33
N GLU A 121 -39.28 4.53 8.47
CA GLU A 121 -40.55 4.75 9.18
C GLU A 121 -41.71 4.11 8.40
N THR A 122 -41.76 4.31 7.07
CA THR A 122 -42.84 3.77 6.22
C THR A 122 -42.82 2.25 6.13
N ASN A 123 -41.64 1.63 6.06
CA ASN A 123 -41.52 0.18 5.84
C ASN A 123 -41.32 -0.63 7.14
N PHE A 124 -40.76 -0.02 8.19
CA PHE A 124 -40.37 -0.73 9.42
C PHE A 124 -40.85 -0.07 10.71
N GLN A 125 -41.52 1.11 10.66
CA GLN A 125 -41.97 1.87 11.83
C GLN A 125 -40.84 2.22 12.82
N ILE A 126 -39.61 2.39 12.32
CA ILE A 126 -38.45 2.72 13.13
C ILE A 126 -38.19 4.23 13.06
N ASP A 127 -38.29 4.92 14.19
CA ASP A 127 -37.93 6.34 14.31
C ASP A 127 -36.43 6.51 14.60
N ILE A 128 -35.74 7.18 13.68
CA ILE A 128 -34.32 7.52 13.76
C ILE A 128 -34.06 9.04 13.79
N LEU A 129 -35.09 9.90 13.72
CA LEU A 129 -34.96 11.36 13.73
C LEU A 129 -34.63 11.89 15.13
N LYS A 130 -33.38 11.68 15.55
CA LYS A 130 -32.76 12.47 16.60
C LYS A 130 -31.71 13.36 15.97
N THR A 131 -31.82 14.67 16.20
CA THR A 131 -30.82 15.67 15.75
C THR A 131 -29.41 15.29 16.19
N GLU A 132 -29.26 14.63 17.34
CA GLU A 132 -27.99 14.08 17.83
C GLU A 132 -27.39 13.01 16.90
N ASN A 133 -28.23 12.16 16.28
CA ASN A 133 -27.76 11.12 15.34
C ASN A 133 -27.28 11.75 14.04
N VAL A 134 -27.99 12.76 13.54
CA VAL A 134 -27.61 13.52 12.34
C VAL A 134 -26.26 14.21 12.55
N GLN A 135 -26.08 14.87 13.70
CA GLN A 135 -24.83 15.54 14.05
C GLN A 135 -23.66 14.54 14.16
N LYS A 136 -23.87 13.37 14.77
CA LYS A 136 -22.86 12.31 14.90
C LYS A 136 -22.41 11.78 13.54
N ILE A 137 -23.35 11.55 12.62
CA ILE A 137 -23.05 11.09 11.26
C ILE A 137 -22.28 12.17 10.49
N SER A 138 -22.75 13.42 10.56
CA SER A 138 -22.10 14.55 9.88
C SER A 138 -20.64 14.73 10.33
N ASN A 139 -20.39 14.62 11.63
CA ASN A 139 -19.05 14.70 12.22
C ASN A 139 -18.12 13.53 11.85
N GLN A 140 -18.63 12.41 11.35
CA GLN A 140 -17.82 11.29 10.87
C GLN A 140 -17.65 11.32 9.35
N VAL A 141 -18.72 11.62 8.63
CA VAL A 141 -18.76 11.60 7.16
C VAL A 141 -17.88 12.70 6.57
N ILE A 142 -17.94 13.93 7.09
CA ILE A 142 -17.18 15.06 6.53
C ILE A 142 -15.66 14.85 6.68
N PRO A 143 -15.10 14.51 7.86
CA PRO A 143 -13.66 14.26 7.97
C PRO A 143 -13.20 13.03 7.18
N PHE A 144 -14.02 11.97 7.12
CA PHE A 144 -13.70 10.80 6.31
C PHE A 144 -13.64 11.14 4.82
N ALA A 145 -14.62 11.90 4.33
CA ALA A 145 -14.69 12.43 2.98
C ALA A 145 -13.45 13.27 2.64
N GLN A 146 -13.11 14.26 3.48
CA GLN A 146 -11.93 15.11 3.31
C GLN A 146 -10.63 14.30 3.32
N LYS A 147 -10.48 13.34 4.25
CA LYS A 147 -9.31 12.45 4.32
C LYS A 147 -9.20 11.56 3.08
N THR A 148 -10.32 11.12 2.51
CA THR A 148 -10.33 10.30 1.29
C THR A 148 -9.82 11.12 0.10
N VAL A 149 -10.31 12.35 -0.07
CA VAL A 149 -9.85 13.25 -1.14
C VAL A 149 -8.37 13.62 -0.96
N GLY A 150 -7.95 14.03 0.25
CA GLY A 150 -6.55 14.36 0.53
C GLY A 150 -5.60 13.15 0.46
N GLY A 151 -6.09 11.96 0.82
CA GLY A 151 -5.35 10.69 0.72
C GLY A 151 -5.00 10.32 -0.71
N THR A 152 -5.85 10.65 -1.69
CA THR A 152 -5.59 10.41 -3.11
C THR A 152 -4.35 11.13 -3.61
N PHE A 153 -4.12 12.38 -3.20
CA PHE A 153 -2.89 13.12 -3.55
C PHE A 153 -1.64 12.47 -2.95
N SER A 154 -1.72 12.02 -1.71
CA SER A 154 -0.62 11.30 -1.05
C SER A 154 -0.33 9.96 -1.73
N ALA A 155 -1.38 9.27 -2.21
CA ALA A 155 -1.25 8.02 -2.95
C ALA A 155 -0.48 8.19 -4.27
N LEU A 156 -0.60 9.33 -4.96
CA LEU A 156 0.17 9.60 -6.19
C LEU A 156 1.68 9.58 -5.94
N GLY A 157 2.14 10.19 -4.84
CA GLY A 157 3.56 10.15 -4.47
C GLY A 157 4.04 8.74 -4.16
N ASN A 158 3.22 7.95 -3.48
CA ASN A 158 3.53 6.55 -3.18
C ASN A 158 3.58 5.67 -4.44
N ILE A 159 2.64 5.89 -5.37
CA ILE A 159 2.61 5.22 -6.69
C ILE A 159 3.87 5.61 -7.49
N PHE A 160 4.25 6.89 -7.51
CA PHE A 160 5.47 7.32 -8.19
C PHE A 160 6.71 6.57 -7.67
N LEU A 161 6.90 6.50 -6.35
CA LEU A 161 8.01 5.75 -5.75
C LEU A 161 7.95 4.25 -6.07
N MET A 162 6.76 3.66 -6.02
CA MET A 162 6.55 2.25 -6.40
C MET A 162 7.02 1.99 -7.84
N TYR A 163 6.62 2.83 -8.79
CA TYR A 163 7.02 2.68 -10.19
C TYR A 163 8.51 2.98 -10.41
N LEU A 164 9.10 3.90 -9.66
CA LEU A 164 10.54 4.15 -9.68
C LEU A 164 11.33 2.91 -9.25
N VAL A 165 10.94 2.28 -8.15
CA VAL A 165 11.56 1.02 -7.69
C VAL A 165 11.34 -0.10 -8.71
N LEU A 166 10.12 -0.23 -9.24
CA LEU A 166 9.77 -1.24 -10.24
C LEU A 166 10.64 -1.13 -11.50
N TYR A 167 10.93 0.09 -11.97
CA TYR A 167 11.81 0.32 -13.11
C TYR A 167 13.17 -0.35 -12.91
N PHE A 168 13.83 -0.07 -11.78
CA PHE A 168 15.15 -0.65 -11.48
C PHE A 168 15.08 -2.17 -11.33
N LEU A 169 14.03 -2.70 -10.69
CA LEU A 169 13.84 -4.14 -10.58
C LEU A 169 13.68 -4.83 -11.95
N LEU A 170 12.92 -4.23 -12.87
CA LEU A 170 12.70 -4.77 -14.21
C LEU A 170 13.95 -4.68 -15.08
N VAL A 171 14.61 -3.52 -15.15
CA VAL A 171 15.81 -3.32 -15.96
C VAL A 171 16.94 -4.24 -15.49
N GLU A 172 17.17 -4.33 -14.17
CA GLU A 172 18.24 -5.13 -13.58
C GLU A 172 17.79 -6.52 -13.11
N THR A 173 16.78 -7.09 -13.78
CA THR A 173 16.19 -8.40 -13.41
C THR A 173 17.25 -9.49 -13.15
N ARG A 174 18.29 -9.56 -13.99
CA ARG A 174 19.36 -10.57 -13.86
C ARG A 174 20.22 -10.35 -12.61
N LEU A 175 20.50 -9.09 -12.28
CA LEU A 175 21.26 -8.72 -11.09
C LEU A 175 20.47 -9.05 -9.84
N VAL A 176 19.18 -8.72 -9.81
CA VAL A 176 18.26 -9.03 -8.69
C VAL A 176 18.20 -10.53 -8.44
N GLU A 177 18.03 -11.35 -9.49
CA GLU A 177 18.02 -12.80 -9.35
C GLU A 177 19.37 -13.37 -8.87
N LYS A 178 20.49 -12.82 -9.34
CA LYS A 178 21.83 -13.24 -8.90
C LYS A 178 22.06 -12.87 -7.44
N TRP A 179 21.70 -11.65 -7.05
CA TRP A 179 21.81 -11.17 -5.67
C TRP A 179 20.98 -12.03 -4.72
N LEU A 180 19.75 -12.36 -5.09
CA LEU A 180 18.88 -13.23 -4.28
C LEU A 180 19.47 -14.64 -4.12
N ARG A 181 20.06 -15.23 -5.17
CA ARG A 181 20.69 -16.55 -5.07
C ARG A 181 21.97 -16.57 -4.24
N GLN A 182 22.71 -15.46 -4.18
CA GLN A 182 24.01 -15.40 -3.50
C GLN A 182 23.89 -15.02 -2.02
N ASN A 183 22.89 -14.21 -1.64
CA ASN A 183 22.77 -13.70 -0.28
C ASN A 183 21.80 -14.49 0.59
N VAL A 184 20.98 -15.37 0.00
CA VAL A 184 20.04 -16.19 0.74
C VAL A 184 20.73 -17.47 1.24
N PRO A 185 20.70 -17.79 2.56
CA PRO A 185 21.44 -18.89 3.17
C PRO A 185 20.80 -20.28 2.93
N PHE A 186 20.30 -20.55 1.71
CA PHE A 186 19.67 -21.82 1.37
C PHE A 186 20.39 -22.50 0.20
N LYS A 187 20.29 -23.84 0.15
CA LYS A 187 20.75 -24.62 -1.00
C LYS A 187 20.00 -24.19 -2.27
N THR A 188 20.69 -24.14 -3.42
CA THR A 188 20.14 -23.60 -4.68
C THR A 188 18.81 -24.24 -5.11
N ALA A 189 18.63 -25.53 -4.84
CA ALA A 189 17.37 -26.23 -5.10
C ALA A 189 16.21 -25.71 -4.24
N ASN A 190 16.47 -25.46 -2.95
CA ASN A 190 15.48 -24.92 -2.01
C ASN A 190 15.14 -23.46 -2.34
N VAL A 191 16.14 -22.66 -2.73
CA VAL A 191 15.93 -21.27 -3.20
C VAL A 191 14.98 -21.24 -4.39
N LYS A 192 15.18 -22.12 -5.39
CA LYS A 192 14.32 -22.17 -6.57
C LYS A 192 12.88 -22.55 -6.21
N LYS A 193 12.68 -23.50 -5.30
CA LYS A 193 11.34 -23.88 -4.83
C LYS A 193 10.65 -22.71 -4.13
N ILE A 194 11.32 -22.09 -3.16
CA ILE A 194 10.79 -20.94 -2.42
C ILE A 194 10.39 -19.80 -3.35
N ILE A 195 11.24 -19.47 -4.34
CA ILE A 195 10.92 -18.43 -5.33
C ILE A 195 9.66 -18.79 -6.11
N THR A 196 9.52 -20.04 -6.56
CA THR A 196 8.32 -20.49 -7.28
C THR A 196 7.08 -20.38 -6.41
N ASP A 197 7.16 -20.79 -5.13
CA ASP A 197 6.02 -20.74 -4.21
C ASP A 197 5.61 -19.29 -3.92
N ILE A 198 6.57 -18.40 -3.64
CA ILE A 198 6.32 -16.96 -3.46
C ILE A 198 5.68 -16.36 -4.71
N ARG A 199 6.16 -16.72 -5.90
CA ARG A 199 5.55 -16.28 -7.15
C ARG A 199 4.10 -16.74 -7.25
N GLY A 200 3.83 -18.02 -6.97
CA GLY A 200 2.48 -18.57 -6.96
C GLY A 200 1.54 -17.77 -6.04
N LEU A 201 2.01 -17.44 -4.83
CA LEU A 201 1.25 -16.62 -3.87
C LEU A 201 0.97 -15.21 -4.42
N VAL A 202 1.99 -14.54 -4.97
CA VAL A 202 1.83 -13.18 -5.53
C VAL A 202 0.87 -13.18 -6.72
N TYR A 203 1.03 -14.10 -7.66
CA TYR A 203 0.14 -14.22 -8.83
C TYR A 203 -1.30 -14.52 -8.42
N SER A 204 -1.49 -15.46 -7.49
CA SER A 204 -2.82 -15.82 -7.01
C SER A 204 -3.50 -14.67 -6.28
N ASN A 205 -2.77 -13.86 -5.50
CA ASN A 205 -3.36 -12.73 -4.79
C ASN A 205 -3.64 -11.55 -5.73
N ALA A 206 -2.71 -11.24 -6.62
CA ALA A 206 -2.84 -10.11 -7.54
C ALA A 206 -3.96 -10.29 -8.55
N LEU A 207 -4.20 -11.52 -9.02
CA LEU A 207 -5.34 -11.83 -9.90
C LEU A 207 -6.60 -12.20 -9.10
N GLY A 208 -6.43 -12.85 -7.94
CA GLY A 208 -7.55 -13.32 -7.12
C GLY A 208 -8.45 -12.18 -6.65
N ILE A 209 -7.87 -11.07 -6.15
CA ILE A 209 -8.67 -9.95 -5.66
C ILE A 209 -9.55 -9.33 -6.77
N PRO A 210 -9.02 -8.94 -7.95
CA PRO A 210 -9.85 -8.45 -9.06
C PRO A 210 -10.90 -9.45 -9.55
N ILE A 211 -10.55 -10.73 -9.66
CA ILE A 211 -11.48 -11.77 -10.12
C ILE A 211 -12.64 -11.93 -9.14
N VAL A 212 -12.35 -12.00 -7.84
CA VAL A 212 -13.37 -12.09 -6.80
C VAL A 212 -14.27 -10.86 -6.81
N ALA A 213 -13.70 -9.65 -6.92
CA ALA A 213 -14.47 -8.41 -7.00
C ALA A 213 -15.41 -8.39 -8.23
N PHE A 214 -14.94 -8.89 -9.38
CA PHE A 214 -15.74 -9.00 -10.58
C PHE A 214 -16.91 -9.98 -10.43
N ILE A 215 -16.65 -11.17 -9.88
CA ILE A 215 -17.70 -12.17 -9.58
C ILE A 215 -18.72 -11.59 -8.59
N GLN A 216 -18.26 -10.92 -7.54
CA GLN A 216 -19.13 -10.24 -6.57
C GLN A 216 -20.00 -9.17 -7.24
N GLY A 217 -19.44 -8.41 -8.18
CA GLY A 217 -20.21 -7.44 -8.98
C GLY A 217 -21.31 -8.10 -9.81
N ILE A 218 -21.02 -9.21 -10.48
CA ILE A 218 -22.03 -9.96 -11.26
C ILE A 218 -23.12 -10.53 -10.36
N VAL A 219 -22.73 -11.21 -9.27
CA VAL A 219 -23.69 -11.81 -8.33
C VAL A 219 -24.59 -10.72 -7.71
N GLY A 220 -24.02 -9.56 -7.37
CA GLY A 220 -24.78 -8.41 -6.89
C GLY A 220 -25.78 -7.88 -7.93
N LEU A 221 -25.37 -7.77 -9.20
CA LEU A 221 -26.26 -7.37 -10.30
C LEU A 221 -27.42 -8.35 -10.48
N VAL A 222 -27.14 -9.66 -10.47
CA VAL A 222 -28.17 -10.70 -10.59
C VAL A 222 -29.12 -10.67 -9.39
N GLY A 223 -28.58 -10.53 -8.17
CA GLY A 223 -29.39 -10.41 -6.95
C GLY A 223 -30.31 -9.20 -6.98
N TYR A 224 -29.82 -8.05 -7.45
CA TYR A 224 -30.64 -6.85 -7.63
C TYR A 224 -31.79 -7.10 -8.61
N TRP A 225 -31.53 -7.76 -9.74
CA TRP A 225 -32.56 -8.00 -10.76
C TRP A 225 -33.62 -9.04 -10.36
N ILE A 226 -33.33 -9.91 -9.40
CA ILE A 226 -34.29 -10.90 -8.88
C ILE A 226 -35.13 -10.32 -7.73
N LEU A 227 -34.54 -9.45 -6.90
CA LEU A 227 -35.19 -8.89 -5.71
C LEU A 227 -35.99 -7.60 -5.97
N VAL A 228 -35.77 -6.94 -7.12
CA VAL A 228 -36.46 -5.72 -7.57
C VAL A 228 -37.32 -6.05 -8.79
#